data_AF-A0A2V8HLI2-F1
#
_entry.id   AF-A0A2V8HLI2-F1
#
_cell.length_a   1.000
_cell.length_b   1.000
_cell.length_c   1.000
_cell.angle_alpha   90.00
_cell.angle_beta   90.00
_cell.angle_gamma   90.00
#
_symmetry.space_group_name_H-M   'P 1'
#
loop_
_entity.id
_entity.type
_entity.pdbx_description
1 polymer ?
#
loop_
_entity_poly.entity_id
_entity_poly.type
_entity_poly.pdbx_seq_one_letter_code
_entity_poly.pdbx_strand_id
1 'polypeptide(L)'
;MSTKRNASRASSRRTQTRPRFNWAARSGSSWRCTSSRKRRHPARASTGQDGVARISPGPAPENGGTLERVFGADRFVTLKWYRDGLERCKSVARIESASEKAVGTGWLVECGALTGNGSKDLVLVTNAHVMSPQGVGGLLRPEQARARFQTGPELCRIDRVLWSFSAATYDVTVATLKALPPDAAPLPLSDATLTAPGGANGASRLYIIGYPGGGDLQLSMHDNELLGFNERCVHYRTPTEHGSSGSPVFDDEEWTVVALHHSGKKNMARLDGSGEIYEANEGILIRAIRQGIASTPALP
;
A
#
# COMPACT_ATOMS: atom_id res chain seq x y z
N MET A 1 5.09 -43.01 -50.15
CA MET A 1 4.06 -43.43 -51.12
C MET A 1 2.69 -43.33 -50.48
N SER A 2 1.76 -42.63 -51.16
CA SER A 2 0.29 -42.58 -50.98
C SER A 2 -0.27 -42.03 -49.64
N THR A 3 -0.70 -40.78 -49.46
CA THR A 3 -1.83 -39.96 -50.03
C THR A 3 -3.26 -40.39 -49.69
N LYS A 4 -4.00 -39.48 -49.02
CA LYS A 4 -5.43 -39.06 -49.17
C LYS A 4 -5.64 -37.91 -48.15
N ARG A 5 -5.76 -36.60 -48.49
CA ARG A 5 -6.88 -35.82 -49.12
C ARG A 5 -8.26 -36.17 -48.52
N ASN A 6 -9.18 -35.26 -48.17
CA ASN A 6 -9.31 -33.79 -48.11
C ASN A 6 -10.71 -33.52 -47.48
N ALA A 7 -10.95 -32.36 -46.85
CA ALA A 7 -12.19 -31.53 -46.96
C ALA A 7 -12.43 -30.59 -45.75
N SER A 8 -12.18 -29.32 -46.02
CA SER A 8 -12.77 -28.06 -45.56
C SER A 8 -13.99 -28.05 -44.61
N ARG A 9 -13.91 -27.15 -43.61
CA ARG A 9 -15.01 -26.22 -43.29
C ARG A 9 -14.45 -24.86 -42.85
N ALA A 10 -14.86 -23.83 -43.57
CA ALA A 10 -14.60 -22.42 -43.30
C ALA A 10 -15.55 -21.88 -42.21
N SER A 11 -15.07 -20.96 -41.38
CA SER A 11 -15.93 -20.11 -40.53
C SER A 11 -15.23 -18.78 -40.19
N SER A 12 -15.71 -17.74 -40.88
CA SER A 12 -15.65 -16.29 -40.64
C SER A 12 -14.60 -15.68 -39.70
N ARG A 13 -13.75 -14.84 -40.29
CA ARG A 13 -13.04 -13.74 -39.60
C ARG A 13 -14.05 -12.68 -39.14
N ARG A 14 -14.08 -12.38 -37.84
CA ARG A 14 -14.66 -11.14 -37.30
C ARG A 14 -13.52 -10.19 -36.94
N THR A 15 -13.37 -9.15 -37.75
CA THR A 15 -12.55 -7.97 -37.49
C THR A 15 -13.15 -7.19 -36.32
N GLN A 16 -12.44 -7.13 -35.19
CA GLN A 16 -12.81 -6.30 -34.05
C GLN A 16 -11.99 -5.00 -34.11
N THR A 17 -12.63 -3.95 -34.61
CA THR A 17 -12.11 -2.59 -34.67
C THR A 17 -11.99 -1.99 -33.27
N ARG A 18 -10.78 -1.58 -32.89
CA ARG A 18 -10.48 -0.78 -31.69
C ARG A 18 -11.06 0.63 -31.82
N PRO A 19 -11.72 1.22 -30.81
CA PRO A 19 -12.04 2.63 -30.83
C PRO A 19 -10.79 3.47 -30.51
N ARG A 20 -10.48 4.41 -31.39
CA ARG A 20 -9.52 5.51 -31.17
C ARG A 20 -10.17 6.53 -30.23
N PHE A 21 -9.55 6.81 -29.08
CA PHE A 21 -9.91 7.96 -28.25
C PHE A 21 -9.19 9.21 -28.78
N ASN A 22 -9.96 10.14 -29.34
CA ASN A 22 -9.50 11.47 -29.73
C ASN A 22 -9.65 12.42 -28.54
N TRP A 23 -8.54 13.05 -28.16
CA TRP A 23 -8.51 14.14 -27.19
C TRP A 23 -8.96 15.43 -27.89
N ALA A 24 -10.09 16.00 -27.47
CA ALA A 24 -10.53 17.32 -27.93
C ALA A 24 -10.79 18.19 -26.71
N ALA A 25 -9.90 19.15 -26.49
CA ALA A 25 -10.06 20.23 -25.54
C ALA A 25 -11.30 21.08 -25.89
N ARG A 26 -12.18 21.30 -24.91
CA ARG A 26 -13.17 22.38 -24.97
C ARG A 26 -13.27 23.08 -23.62
N SER A 27 -13.02 24.38 -23.70
CA SER A 27 -13.08 25.43 -22.69
C SER A 27 -14.51 25.84 -22.35
N GLY A 28 -14.70 26.34 -21.13
CA GLY A 28 -15.85 27.15 -20.68
C GLY A 28 -17.19 26.39 -20.61
N SER A 29 -17.90 26.35 -19.48
CA SER A 29 -18.65 27.51 -19.01
C SER A 29 -19.34 27.18 -17.66
N SER A 30 -19.47 28.23 -16.84
CA SER A 30 -20.29 28.43 -15.64
C SER A 30 -21.32 27.36 -15.24
N TRP A 31 -21.22 26.87 -14.00
CA TRP A 31 -22.30 26.18 -13.30
C TRP A 31 -23.24 27.20 -12.65
N ARG A 32 -24.50 27.24 -13.11
CA ARG A 32 -25.59 27.99 -12.46
C ARG A 32 -26.49 26.97 -11.76
N CYS A 33 -26.62 27.12 -10.44
CA CYS A 33 -27.45 26.29 -9.58
C CYS A 33 -28.93 26.67 -9.76
N THR A 34 -29.77 25.73 -10.20
CA THR A 34 -31.24 25.89 -10.22
C THR A 34 -31.87 24.88 -9.27
N SER A 35 -32.31 25.36 -8.10
CA SER A 35 -33.17 24.59 -7.20
C SER A 35 -34.64 24.79 -7.60
N SER A 36 -35.32 23.67 -7.87
CA SER A 36 -36.72 23.59 -8.24
C SER A 36 -37.64 23.85 -7.05
N ARG A 37 -38.61 24.76 -7.23
CA ARG A 37 -39.68 25.10 -6.29
C ARG A 37 -41.00 24.45 -6.72
N LYS A 38 -41.80 23.92 -5.77
CA LYS A 38 -43.29 23.85 -5.70
C LYS A 38 -43.63 22.97 -4.47
N ARG A 39 -44.54 23.31 -3.55
CA ARG A 39 -45.91 23.83 -3.71
C ARG A 39 -46.35 24.71 -2.52
N ARG A 40 -47.32 25.58 -2.82
CA ARG A 40 -48.01 26.54 -1.92
C ARG A 40 -49.29 25.92 -1.34
N HIS A 41 -49.80 26.49 -0.24
CA HIS A 41 -51.24 26.74 0.07
C HIS A 41 -51.35 27.80 1.20
N PRO A 42 -52.49 28.49 1.39
CA PRO A 42 -52.62 29.92 1.09
C PRO A 42 -52.63 30.88 2.29
N ALA A 43 -52.45 32.16 1.97
CA ALA A 43 -52.41 33.30 2.87
C ALA A 43 -53.81 33.78 3.32
N ARG A 44 -53.87 34.33 4.53
CA ARG A 44 -54.90 35.28 4.97
C ARG A 44 -54.18 36.57 5.37
N ALA A 45 -54.48 37.67 4.69
CA ALA A 45 -53.89 38.97 4.92
C ALA A 45 -54.81 39.82 5.82
N SER A 46 -54.22 40.58 6.74
CA SER A 46 -54.79 41.81 7.26
C SER A 46 -53.67 42.84 7.45
N THR A 47 -53.89 43.97 6.78
CA THR A 47 -53.25 45.29 6.78
C THR A 47 -52.78 45.84 8.12
N GLY A 48 -51.69 46.62 8.10
CA GLY A 48 -51.56 47.78 8.99
C GLY A 48 -50.16 48.11 9.51
N GLN A 49 -49.63 49.23 9.02
CA GLN A 49 -48.71 50.19 9.66
C GLN A 49 -47.20 49.95 9.66
N ASP A 50 -46.55 50.98 9.09
CA ASP A 50 -45.14 51.27 9.07
C ASP A 50 -44.55 51.35 10.49
N GLY A 51 -43.58 50.48 10.77
CA GLY A 51 -42.80 50.51 11.99
C GLY A 51 -41.37 50.10 11.67
N VAL A 52 -40.47 51.08 11.56
CA VAL A 52 -39.03 50.82 11.51
C VAL A 52 -38.61 50.28 12.88
N ALA A 53 -38.58 48.96 13.03
CA ALA A 53 -38.09 48.31 14.22
C ALA A 53 -36.55 48.45 14.28
N ARG A 54 -36.06 49.29 15.19
CA ARG A 54 -34.66 49.28 15.63
C ARG A 54 -34.39 47.94 16.31
N ILE A 55 -33.54 47.11 15.72
CA ILE A 55 -33.04 45.89 16.36
C ILE A 55 -31.93 46.31 17.33
N SER A 56 -32.21 46.26 18.63
CA SER A 56 -31.17 46.30 19.67
C SER A 56 -30.37 45.00 19.63
N PRO A 57 -29.03 45.01 19.72
CA PRO A 57 -28.27 43.77 19.84
C PRO A 57 -28.59 43.11 21.18
N GLY A 58 -29.09 41.87 21.13
CA GLY A 58 -29.16 40.99 22.29
C GLY A 58 -27.75 40.60 22.76
N PRO A 59 -27.58 40.12 24.01
CA PRO A 59 -26.28 39.78 24.55
C PRO A 59 -25.59 38.73 23.68
N ALA A 60 -24.30 38.93 23.45
CA ALA A 60 -23.47 38.02 22.67
C ALA A 60 -23.57 36.60 23.25
N PRO A 61 -23.74 35.55 22.42
CA PRO A 61 -23.57 34.20 22.90
C PRO A 61 -22.10 33.97 23.23
N GLU A 62 -21.79 33.98 24.53
CA GLU A 62 -20.59 33.32 25.03
C GLU A 62 -20.76 31.81 24.83
N ASN A 63 -19.98 31.27 23.91
CA ASN A 63 -19.32 29.96 24.01
C ASN A 63 -18.46 29.82 22.76
N GLY A 64 -17.18 30.17 22.91
CA GLY A 64 -16.14 29.93 21.93
C GLY A 64 -15.91 28.42 21.77
N GLY A 65 -16.81 27.75 21.06
CA GLY A 65 -16.50 26.47 20.44
C GLY A 65 -15.62 26.77 19.24
N THR A 66 -14.38 26.28 19.26
CA THR A 66 -13.61 26.11 18.03
C THR A 66 -14.52 25.43 16.99
N LEU A 67 -14.81 26.14 15.91
CA LEU A 67 -15.74 25.71 14.85
C LEU A 67 -15.25 24.46 14.09
N GLU A 68 -14.02 24.04 14.38
CA GLU A 68 -13.36 22.89 13.82
C GLU A 68 -13.46 21.72 14.81
N ARG A 69 -14.17 20.67 14.39
CA ARG A 69 -14.18 19.37 15.06
C ARG A 69 -13.75 18.33 14.04
N VAL A 70 -12.66 17.64 14.33
CA VAL A 70 -12.32 16.39 13.65
C VAL A 70 -13.25 15.33 14.21
N PHE A 71 -14.19 14.86 13.40
CA PHE A 71 -15.07 13.75 13.75
C PHE A 71 -14.46 12.46 13.17
N GLY A 72 -14.03 11.54 14.02
CA GLY A 72 -13.41 10.27 13.63
C GLY A 72 -11.90 10.22 13.89
N ALA A 73 -11.26 9.10 13.53
CA ALA A 73 -9.81 8.91 13.69
C ALA A 73 -8.98 9.54 12.55
N ASP A 74 -9.64 10.04 11.50
CA ASP A 74 -8.99 10.60 10.32
C ASP A 74 -8.40 11.97 10.60
N ARG A 75 -7.19 12.17 10.12
CA ARG A 75 -6.35 13.33 10.42
C ARG A 75 -5.88 13.98 9.13
N PHE A 76 -5.71 15.31 9.16
CA PHE A 76 -5.03 16.01 8.08
C PHE A 76 -3.59 15.49 8.00
N VAL A 77 -3.14 15.18 6.79
CA VAL A 77 -1.73 14.89 6.51
C VAL A 77 -1.10 16.11 5.86
N THR A 78 0.18 16.33 6.14
CA THR A 78 0.90 17.48 5.57
C THR A 78 1.26 17.20 4.11
N LEU A 79 1.47 18.26 3.33
CA LEU A 79 1.98 18.13 1.96
C LEU A 79 3.36 17.44 1.94
N LYS A 80 4.20 17.69 2.96
CA LYS A 80 5.48 17.00 3.13
C LYS A 80 5.26 15.49 3.25
N TRP A 81 4.39 15.07 4.17
CA TRP A 81 4.09 13.66 4.40
C TRP A 81 3.62 12.95 3.12
N TYR A 82 2.75 13.61 2.34
CA TYR A 82 2.30 13.06 1.06
C TYR A 82 3.44 12.93 0.04
N ARG A 83 4.31 13.95 -0.06
CA ARG A 83 5.50 13.90 -0.92
C ARG A 83 6.48 12.81 -0.50
N ASP A 84 6.68 12.62 0.79
CA ASP A 84 7.57 11.58 1.31
C ASP A 84 7.04 10.17 0.93
N GLY A 85 5.73 9.94 1.04
CA GLY A 85 5.10 8.69 0.59
C GLY A 85 5.26 8.46 -0.93
N LEU A 86 5.10 9.51 -1.73
CA LEU A 86 5.37 9.44 -3.17
C LEU A 86 6.85 9.15 -3.47
N GLU A 87 7.78 9.66 -2.67
CA GLU A 87 9.20 9.36 -2.83
C GLU A 87 9.50 7.89 -2.53
N ARG A 88 8.85 7.30 -1.51
CA ARG A 88 9.00 5.87 -1.18
C ARG A 88 8.57 4.95 -2.33
N CYS A 89 7.60 5.37 -3.14
CA CYS A 89 7.12 4.60 -4.29
C CYS A 89 8.24 4.23 -5.28
N LYS A 90 9.29 5.05 -5.39
CA LYS A 90 10.39 4.82 -6.33
C LYS A 90 11.21 3.57 -6.03
N SER A 91 11.11 3.08 -4.80
CA SER A 91 11.90 1.98 -4.29
C SER A 91 11.08 0.72 -4.06
N VAL A 92 9.82 0.71 -4.50
CA VAL A 92 8.90 -0.43 -4.41
C VAL A 92 8.69 -1.04 -5.79
N ALA A 93 9.06 -2.30 -5.92
CA ALA A 93 9.02 -3.06 -7.16
C ALA A 93 7.96 -4.15 -7.13
N ARG A 94 7.35 -4.38 -8.30
CA ARG A 94 6.55 -5.57 -8.54
C ARG A 94 7.49 -6.72 -8.82
N ILE A 95 7.35 -7.81 -8.07
CA ILE A 95 8.08 -9.04 -8.34
C ILE A 95 7.25 -9.85 -9.32
N GLU A 96 7.83 -10.10 -10.49
CA GLU A 96 7.17 -10.81 -11.59
C GLU A 96 8.07 -11.92 -12.14
N SER A 97 7.41 -12.94 -12.72
CA SER A 97 8.10 -14.02 -13.42
C SER A 97 8.68 -13.53 -14.76
N ALA A 98 9.50 -14.36 -15.40
CA ALA A 98 9.95 -14.12 -16.77
C ALA A 98 8.80 -14.00 -17.80
N SER A 99 7.60 -14.49 -17.47
CA SER A 99 6.39 -14.35 -18.28
C SER A 99 5.53 -13.14 -17.88
N GLU A 100 6.09 -12.20 -17.11
CA GLU A 100 5.44 -10.96 -16.63
C GLU A 100 4.21 -11.21 -15.74
N LYS A 101 4.10 -12.43 -15.17
CA LYS A 101 3.09 -12.71 -14.16
C LYS A 101 3.55 -12.13 -12.83
N ALA A 102 2.81 -11.17 -12.30
CA ALA A 102 3.02 -10.66 -10.95
C ALA A 102 2.84 -11.76 -9.90
N VAL A 103 3.76 -11.82 -8.94
CA VAL A 103 3.77 -12.81 -7.85
C VAL A 103 3.78 -12.15 -6.48
N GLY A 104 4.35 -10.95 -6.38
CA GLY A 104 4.39 -10.20 -5.13
C GLY A 104 4.99 -8.81 -5.30
N THR A 105 5.37 -8.25 -4.17
CA THR A 105 6.02 -6.94 -4.04
C THR A 105 7.40 -7.13 -3.40
N GLY A 106 8.34 -6.28 -3.77
CA GLY A 106 9.63 -6.17 -3.11
C GLY A 106 10.09 -4.72 -3.08
N TRP A 107 11.14 -4.43 -2.33
CA TRP A 107 11.57 -3.05 -2.11
C TRP A 107 13.04 -2.94 -1.76
N LEU A 108 13.61 -1.75 -1.98
CA LEU A 108 15.04 -1.50 -1.79
C LEU A 108 15.34 -0.89 -0.42
N VAL A 109 16.43 -1.36 0.19
CA VAL A 109 16.95 -0.89 1.48
C VAL A 109 18.48 -0.96 1.50
N GLU A 110 19.12 -0.15 2.34
CA GLU A 110 20.55 -0.31 2.61
C GLU A 110 20.81 -1.62 3.35
N CYS A 111 21.77 -2.42 2.86
CA CYS A 111 22.21 -3.65 3.51
C CYS A 111 22.70 -3.40 4.95
N GLY A 112 23.37 -2.27 5.19
CA GLY A 112 23.81 -1.85 6.52
C GLY A 112 22.66 -1.57 7.49
N ALA A 113 21.50 -1.13 7.01
CA ALA A 113 20.33 -0.94 7.86
C ALA A 113 19.78 -2.29 8.37
N LEU A 114 19.83 -3.34 7.54
CA LEU A 114 19.45 -4.69 7.95
C LEU A 114 20.48 -5.38 8.84
N THR A 115 21.76 -5.24 8.51
CA THR A 115 22.85 -6.01 9.14
C THR A 115 23.54 -5.29 10.31
N GLY A 116 23.41 -3.96 10.40
CA GLY A 116 24.16 -3.13 11.32
C GLY A 116 25.63 -2.91 10.94
N ASN A 117 26.08 -3.38 9.76
CA ASN A 117 27.50 -3.32 9.36
C ASN A 117 27.91 -2.02 8.64
N GLY A 118 26.98 -1.06 8.47
CA GLY A 118 27.24 0.22 7.80
C GLY A 118 27.34 0.18 6.27
N SER A 119 27.13 -0.98 5.63
CA SER A 119 27.10 -1.08 4.15
C SER A 119 26.03 -0.16 3.55
N LYS A 120 26.42 0.55 2.50
CA LYS A 120 25.54 1.42 1.71
C LYS A 120 25.00 0.76 0.45
N ASP A 121 25.29 -0.52 0.26
CA ASP A 121 24.78 -1.28 -0.88
C ASP A 121 23.27 -1.46 -0.75
N LEU A 122 22.54 -1.22 -1.84
CA LEU A 122 21.10 -1.48 -1.88
C LEU A 122 20.83 -2.97 -2.14
N VAL A 123 19.91 -3.51 -1.36
CA VAL A 123 19.41 -4.88 -1.49
C VAL A 123 17.89 -4.85 -1.64
N LEU A 124 17.37 -5.79 -2.41
CA LEU A 124 15.95 -6.07 -2.55
C LEU A 124 15.49 -6.95 -1.39
N VAL A 125 14.39 -6.58 -0.75
CA VAL A 125 13.65 -7.38 0.22
C VAL A 125 12.31 -7.80 -0.37
N THR A 126 11.94 -9.06 -0.23
CA THR A 126 10.60 -9.60 -0.54
C THR A 126 10.32 -10.81 0.34
N ASN A 127 9.16 -11.44 0.21
CA ASN A 127 8.86 -12.66 0.97
C ASN A 127 9.53 -13.90 0.37
N ALA A 128 9.86 -14.86 1.22
CA ALA A 128 10.39 -16.15 0.77
C ALA A 128 9.36 -16.99 0.01
N HIS A 129 8.07 -16.82 0.32
CA HIS A 129 6.99 -17.38 -0.49
C HIS A 129 6.67 -16.58 -1.77
N VAL A 130 7.38 -15.50 -2.06
CA VAL A 130 7.36 -14.84 -3.38
C VAL A 130 8.53 -15.35 -4.21
N MET A 131 9.73 -15.36 -3.62
CA MET A 131 10.96 -15.81 -4.25
C MET A 131 11.84 -16.54 -3.22
N SER A 132 12.33 -17.73 -3.55
CA SER A 132 13.27 -18.46 -2.69
C SER A 132 14.32 -19.23 -3.51
N PRO A 133 15.51 -19.52 -2.96
CA PRO A 133 16.55 -20.25 -3.68
C PRO A 133 16.12 -21.61 -4.23
N GLN A 134 15.23 -22.32 -3.53
CA GLN A 134 14.80 -23.67 -3.91
C GLN A 134 13.64 -23.66 -4.93
N GLY A 135 12.79 -22.62 -4.94
CA GLY A 135 11.66 -22.48 -5.86
C GLY A 135 10.69 -23.67 -5.85
N VAL A 136 10.31 -24.17 -4.68
CA VAL A 136 9.42 -25.33 -4.53
C VAL A 136 7.95 -24.90 -4.67
N GLY A 137 7.10 -25.71 -5.30
CA GLY A 137 5.64 -25.49 -5.28
C GLY A 137 5.13 -24.32 -6.12
N GLY A 138 5.85 -23.92 -7.18
CA GLY A 138 5.46 -22.80 -8.06
C GLY A 138 5.97 -21.44 -7.62
N LEU A 139 6.79 -21.40 -6.57
CA LEU A 139 7.56 -20.22 -6.13
C LEU A 139 8.64 -19.85 -7.15
N LEU A 140 8.91 -18.55 -7.30
CA LEU A 140 9.96 -18.12 -8.21
C LEU A 140 11.34 -18.46 -7.65
N ARG A 141 12.19 -19.01 -8.53
CA ARG A 141 13.63 -19.01 -8.30
C ARG A 141 14.23 -17.64 -8.65
N PRO A 142 15.35 -17.23 -8.04
CA PRO A 142 15.98 -15.94 -8.30
C PRO A 142 16.20 -15.66 -9.80
N GLU A 143 16.65 -16.66 -10.56
CA GLU A 143 16.90 -16.55 -12.00
C GLU A 143 15.64 -16.37 -12.85
N GLN A 144 14.46 -16.68 -12.30
CA GLN A 144 13.16 -16.52 -12.95
C GLN A 144 12.45 -15.22 -12.52
N ALA A 145 12.88 -14.62 -11.40
CA ALA A 145 12.29 -13.42 -10.84
C ALA A 145 12.88 -12.15 -11.46
N ARG A 146 12.02 -11.14 -11.57
CA ARG A 146 12.39 -9.78 -11.98
C ARG A 146 11.69 -8.78 -11.07
N ALA A 147 12.37 -7.69 -10.75
CA ALA A 147 11.84 -6.56 -10.00
C ALA A 147 11.54 -5.41 -10.97
N ARG A 148 10.25 -5.09 -11.17
CA ARG A 148 9.79 -3.99 -12.01
C ARG A 148 9.45 -2.78 -11.14
N PHE A 149 10.13 -1.66 -11.36
CA PHE A 149 9.81 -0.40 -10.70
C PHE A 149 8.86 0.39 -11.60
N GLN A 150 7.70 0.82 -11.10
CA GLN A 150 6.70 1.50 -11.95
C GLN A 150 7.00 2.99 -12.16
N THR A 151 7.73 3.61 -11.23
CA THR A 151 8.12 5.03 -11.32
C THR A 151 9.22 5.30 -12.34
N GLY A 152 9.85 4.25 -12.87
CA GLY A 152 10.88 4.31 -13.89
C GLY A 152 10.71 3.18 -14.93
N PRO A 153 11.50 3.15 -16.01
CA PRO A 153 11.43 2.10 -17.02
C PRO A 153 12.06 0.76 -16.58
N GLU A 154 12.62 0.67 -15.37
CA GLU A 154 13.55 -0.40 -15.02
C GLU A 154 12.87 -1.72 -14.64
N LEU A 155 13.32 -2.76 -15.34
CA LEU A 155 13.14 -4.16 -14.99
C LEU A 155 14.48 -4.73 -14.57
N CYS A 156 14.69 -4.90 -13.27
CA CYS A 156 15.93 -5.40 -12.71
C CYS A 156 15.87 -6.92 -12.53
N ARG A 157 16.95 -7.61 -12.91
CA ARG A 157 17.11 -9.05 -12.63
C ARG A 157 17.74 -9.23 -11.25
N ILE A 158 17.36 -10.31 -10.59
CA ILE A 158 18.04 -10.75 -9.38
C ILE A 158 19.45 -11.20 -9.75
N ASP A 159 20.41 -10.82 -8.93
CA ASP A 159 21.82 -11.18 -9.09
C ASP A 159 22.18 -12.36 -8.19
N ARG A 160 22.14 -12.16 -6.87
CA ARG A 160 22.32 -13.23 -5.87
C ARG A 160 21.43 -13.04 -4.66
N VAL A 161 21.07 -14.13 -4.00
CA VAL A 161 20.35 -14.10 -2.72
C VAL A 161 21.38 -14.07 -1.60
N LEU A 162 21.25 -13.11 -0.69
CA LEU A 162 22.12 -12.97 0.48
C LEU A 162 21.54 -13.72 1.69
N TRP A 163 20.24 -13.64 1.91
CA TRP A 163 19.54 -14.36 2.98
C TRP A 163 18.18 -14.84 2.51
N SER A 164 17.74 -16.00 3.01
CA SER A 164 16.40 -16.50 2.79
C SER A 164 15.94 -17.31 3.99
N PHE A 165 14.82 -16.93 4.58
CA PHE A 165 14.21 -17.58 5.74
C PHE A 165 12.83 -18.09 5.37
N SER A 166 12.46 -19.28 5.82
CA SER A 166 11.17 -19.88 5.46
C SER A 166 9.99 -19.07 6.00
N ALA A 167 8.80 -19.31 5.41
CA ALA A 167 7.55 -18.71 5.89
C ALA A 167 7.25 -19.01 7.37
N ALA A 168 7.80 -20.10 7.91
CA ALA A 168 7.62 -20.46 9.31
C ALA A 168 8.41 -19.56 10.28
N THR A 169 9.51 -18.93 9.84
CA THR A 169 10.41 -18.16 10.71
C THR A 169 10.33 -16.65 10.49
N TYR A 170 10.72 -16.16 9.31
CA TYR A 170 10.72 -14.72 9.03
C TYR A 170 10.16 -14.38 7.66
N ASP A 171 9.88 -15.41 6.84
CA ASP A 171 9.27 -15.28 5.51
C ASP A 171 9.91 -14.22 4.63
N VAL A 172 11.24 -14.13 4.62
CA VAL A 172 11.95 -13.04 3.95
C VAL A 172 13.07 -13.59 3.08
N THR A 173 13.22 -12.98 1.91
CA THR A 173 14.35 -13.16 1.02
C THR A 173 14.97 -11.81 0.72
N VAL A 174 16.28 -11.72 0.94
CA VAL A 174 17.10 -10.54 0.69
C VAL A 174 18.06 -10.86 -0.44
N ALA A 175 18.09 -10.04 -1.48
CA ALA A 175 18.86 -10.30 -2.69
C ALA A 175 19.49 -9.02 -3.28
N THR A 176 20.61 -9.16 -3.99
CA THR A 176 21.16 -8.08 -4.82
C THR A 176 20.47 -8.07 -6.19
N LEU A 177 20.52 -6.92 -6.86
CA LEU A 177 20.04 -6.75 -8.23
C LEU A 177 21.23 -6.54 -9.18
N LYS A 178 21.09 -7.00 -10.43
CA LYS A 178 22.12 -6.80 -11.47
C LYS A 178 22.28 -5.34 -11.89
N ALA A 179 21.23 -4.56 -11.70
CA ALA A 179 21.19 -3.12 -11.90
C ALA A 179 20.19 -2.53 -10.89
N LEU A 180 20.45 -1.31 -10.46
CA LEU A 180 19.54 -0.54 -9.61
C LEU A 180 18.85 0.53 -10.46
N PRO A 181 17.57 0.84 -10.19
CA PRO A 181 16.94 2.01 -10.77
C PRO A 181 17.70 3.28 -10.32
N PRO A 182 17.96 4.23 -11.25
CA PRO A 182 18.85 5.37 -10.99
C PRO A 182 18.32 6.34 -9.93
N ASP A 183 16.99 6.43 -9.80
CA ASP A 183 16.32 7.37 -8.89
C ASP A 183 15.85 6.72 -7.59
N ALA A 184 16.17 5.45 -7.32
CA ALA A 184 15.74 4.81 -6.09
C ALA A 184 16.66 5.15 -4.92
N ALA A 185 16.04 5.65 -3.85
CA ALA A 185 16.67 5.80 -2.54
C ALA A 185 16.31 4.60 -1.65
N PRO A 186 17.17 4.21 -0.70
CA PRO A 186 16.78 3.17 0.27
C PRO A 186 15.53 3.59 1.04
N LEU A 187 14.60 2.64 1.24
CA LEU A 187 13.54 2.85 2.22
C LEU A 187 14.15 2.87 3.63
N PRO A 188 13.85 3.89 4.46
CA PRO A 188 14.35 3.93 5.83
C PRO A 188 13.65 2.86 6.66
N LEU A 189 14.40 2.21 7.53
CA LEU A 189 13.87 1.26 8.49
C LEU A 189 13.60 1.96 9.82
N SER A 190 12.52 1.57 10.50
CA SER A 190 12.24 2.06 11.85
C SER A 190 13.13 1.34 12.87
N ASP A 191 13.78 2.11 13.73
CA ASP A 191 14.38 1.61 14.98
C ASP A 191 13.39 1.71 16.16
N ALA A 192 12.23 2.35 15.95
CA ALA A 192 11.26 2.61 17.00
C ALA A 192 10.49 1.33 17.39
N THR A 193 10.16 1.23 18.67
CA THR A 193 9.19 0.23 19.13
C THR A 193 7.79 0.76 18.84
N LEU A 194 6.96 -0.07 18.22
CA LEU A 194 5.55 0.25 18.00
C LEU A 194 4.88 0.59 19.34
N THR A 195 4.01 1.60 19.33
CA THR A 195 3.21 1.93 20.51
C THR A 195 1.94 1.06 20.52
N ALA A 196 1.54 0.60 21.70
CA ALA A 196 0.35 -0.22 21.84
C ALA A 196 -0.91 0.51 21.32
N PRO A 197 -1.84 -0.19 20.64
CA PRO A 197 -3.13 0.37 20.24
C PRO A 197 -3.88 0.98 21.42
N GLY A 198 -4.57 2.11 21.20
CA GLY A 198 -5.42 2.73 22.21
C GLY A 198 -4.70 3.58 23.27
N GLY A 199 -3.43 3.93 23.05
CA GLY A 199 -2.71 4.90 23.88
C GLY A 199 -3.26 6.34 23.78
N ALA A 200 -2.80 7.23 24.68
CA ALA A 200 -3.27 8.62 24.79
C ALA A 200 -3.15 9.46 23.49
N ASN A 201 -2.29 9.05 22.55
CA ASN A 201 -2.08 9.71 21.26
C ASN A 201 -2.93 9.14 20.11
N GLY A 202 -3.88 8.24 20.40
CA GLY A 202 -4.70 7.55 19.40
C GLY A 202 -4.07 6.28 18.84
N ALA A 203 -4.79 5.56 17.97
CA ALA A 203 -4.27 4.36 17.33
C ALA A 203 -3.22 4.72 16.25
N SER A 204 -2.03 4.12 16.35
CA SER A 204 -1.01 4.15 15.30
C SER A 204 -1.57 3.58 14.01
N ARG A 205 -1.18 4.17 12.87
CA ARG A 205 -1.60 3.70 11.55
C ARG A 205 -0.44 3.06 10.82
N LEU A 206 -0.72 1.98 10.10
CA LEU A 206 0.24 1.28 9.26
C LEU A 206 -0.15 1.39 7.79
N TYR A 207 0.77 1.86 6.96
CA TYR A 207 0.53 2.08 5.54
C TYR A 207 1.29 1.03 4.72
N ILE A 208 0.71 0.60 3.60
CA ILE A 208 1.34 -0.29 2.64
C ILE A 208 1.44 0.45 1.31
N ILE A 209 2.61 0.30 0.68
CA ILE A 209 2.83 0.62 -0.73
C ILE A 209 3.16 -0.69 -1.43
N GLY A 210 2.43 -1.05 -2.48
CA GLY A 210 2.67 -2.31 -3.17
C GLY A 210 1.79 -2.51 -4.39
N TYR A 211 1.71 -3.76 -4.85
CA TYR A 211 1.00 -4.12 -6.09
C TYR A 211 -0.18 -5.08 -5.81
N PRO A 212 -1.25 -4.62 -5.14
CA PRO A 212 -2.44 -5.43 -4.93
C PRO A 212 -3.06 -5.84 -6.28
N GLY A 213 -3.55 -7.06 -6.35
CA GLY A 213 -3.98 -7.74 -7.58
C GLY A 213 -2.86 -8.02 -8.59
N GLY A 214 -1.60 -7.66 -8.29
CA GLY A 214 -0.49 -7.65 -9.25
C GLY A 214 -0.59 -6.53 -10.30
N GLY A 215 -1.48 -5.54 -10.07
CA GLY A 215 -1.76 -4.44 -11.00
C GLY A 215 -0.70 -3.33 -10.97
N ASP A 216 -1.18 -2.09 -10.89
CA ASP A 216 -0.35 -0.90 -10.69
C ASP A 216 0.03 -0.72 -9.22
N LEU A 217 1.10 0.04 -8.99
CA LEU A 217 1.55 0.48 -7.68
C LEU A 217 0.47 1.31 -6.99
N GLN A 218 0.13 0.93 -5.76
CA GLN A 218 -0.93 1.54 -4.97
C GLN A 218 -0.47 1.80 -3.54
N LEU A 219 -1.04 2.84 -2.93
CA LEU A 219 -0.81 3.24 -1.54
C LEU A 219 -2.12 3.08 -0.76
N SER A 220 -2.08 2.42 0.38
CA SER A 220 -3.25 2.27 1.25
C SER A 220 -3.55 3.57 2.00
N MET A 221 -4.71 4.18 1.80
CA MET A 221 -5.07 5.46 2.46
C MET A 221 -6.08 5.31 3.61
N HIS A 222 -6.75 4.17 3.70
CA HIS A 222 -7.88 3.93 4.60
C HIS A 222 -7.80 2.54 5.24
N ASP A 223 -8.49 2.36 6.38
CA ASP A 223 -8.50 1.12 7.18
C ASP A 223 -7.10 0.71 7.67
N ASN A 224 -6.24 1.68 7.99
CA ASN A 224 -4.82 1.47 8.31
C ASN A 224 -4.55 1.21 9.80
N GLU A 225 -5.51 0.67 10.56
CA GLU A 225 -5.40 0.57 12.02
C GLU A 225 -4.40 -0.51 12.48
N LEU A 226 -3.51 -0.15 13.42
CA LEU A 226 -2.69 -1.11 14.18
C LEU A 226 -3.57 -1.86 15.19
N LEU A 227 -3.59 -3.19 15.11
CA LEU A 227 -4.40 -4.05 15.99
C LEU A 227 -3.61 -4.67 17.15
N GLY A 228 -2.30 -4.84 16.99
CA GLY A 228 -1.43 -5.41 18.01
C GLY A 228 -0.12 -5.92 17.44
N PHE A 229 0.85 -6.21 18.29
CA PHE A 229 2.14 -6.75 17.88
C PHE A 229 2.76 -7.56 19.01
N ASN A 230 3.71 -8.43 18.68
CA ASN A 230 4.58 -9.11 19.63
C ASN A 230 6.04 -8.95 19.17
N GLU A 231 6.97 -9.78 19.67
CA GLU A 231 8.38 -9.70 19.31
C GLU A 231 8.64 -9.86 17.80
N ARG A 232 7.83 -10.68 17.13
CA ARG A 232 8.01 -11.10 15.74
C ARG A 232 7.04 -10.45 14.76
N CYS A 233 5.76 -10.40 15.11
CA CYS A 233 4.67 -10.07 14.20
C CYS A 233 3.96 -8.79 14.62
N VAL A 234 3.31 -8.16 13.64
CA VAL A 234 2.37 -7.05 13.82
C VAL A 234 1.10 -7.33 13.04
N HIS A 235 -0.06 -7.07 13.66
CA HIS A 235 -1.38 -7.16 13.05
C HIS A 235 -1.97 -5.79 12.78
N TYR A 236 -2.60 -5.64 11.62
CA TYR A 236 -3.21 -4.40 11.18
C TYR A 236 -4.38 -4.64 10.22
N ARG A 237 -5.17 -3.59 10.00
CA ARG A 237 -6.34 -3.61 9.11
C ARG A 237 -6.07 -3.20 7.68
N THR A 238 -4.89 -2.63 7.40
CA THR A 238 -4.50 -2.06 6.10
C THR A 238 -4.90 -2.98 4.96
N PRO A 239 -5.62 -2.50 3.93
CA PRO A 239 -6.15 -3.36 2.88
C PRO A 239 -5.03 -3.99 2.07
N THR A 240 -5.17 -5.29 1.80
CA THR A 240 -4.23 -6.08 1.01
C THR A 240 -5.00 -7.04 0.10
N GLU A 241 -4.37 -7.41 -1.01
CA GLU A 241 -4.87 -8.41 -1.94
C GLU A 241 -3.73 -9.34 -2.38
N HIS A 242 -4.04 -10.34 -3.20
CA HIS A 242 -3.01 -11.11 -3.87
C HIS A 242 -2.02 -10.17 -4.59
N GLY A 243 -0.71 -10.35 -4.41
CA GLY A 243 0.32 -9.44 -4.92
C GLY A 243 0.86 -8.44 -3.89
N SER A 244 0.14 -8.21 -2.79
CA SER A 244 0.65 -7.42 -1.65
C SER A 244 1.76 -8.15 -0.87
N SER A 245 1.90 -9.47 -0.99
CA SER A 245 2.97 -10.25 -0.35
C SER A 245 4.35 -9.64 -0.61
N GLY A 246 5.06 -9.29 0.45
CA GLY A 246 6.40 -8.69 0.40
C GLY A 246 6.38 -7.15 0.36
N SER A 247 5.21 -6.52 0.48
CA SER A 247 5.12 -5.06 0.56
C SER A 247 5.73 -4.54 1.86
N PRO A 248 6.43 -3.40 1.82
CA PRO A 248 6.83 -2.69 3.03
C PRO A 248 5.59 -2.14 3.76
N VAL A 249 5.60 -2.28 5.09
CA VAL A 249 4.62 -1.70 6.00
C VAL A 249 5.28 -0.53 6.71
N PHE A 250 4.70 0.66 6.58
CA PHE A 250 5.24 1.92 7.07
C PHE A 250 4.49 2.43 8.30
N ASP A 251 5.20 3.15 9.18
CA ASP A 251 4.56 3.99 10.20
C ASP A 251 3.85 5.23 9.59
N ASP A 252 3.14 5.96 10.44
CA ASP A 252 2.40 7.15 10.06
C ASP A 252 3.16 8.46 10.26
N GLU A 253 4.34 8.43 10.87
CA GLU A 253 5.12 9.63 11.22
C GLU A 253 6.06 10.04 10.08
N GLU A 254 6.96 9.14 9.66
CA GLU A 254 8.09 9.47 8.77
C GLU A 254 8.22 8.54 7.57
N TRP A 255 7.21 7.70 7.31
CA TRP A 255 7.24 6.66 6.28
C TRP A 255 8.48 5.76 6.44
N THR A 256 8.76 5.33 7.67
CA THR A 256 9.79 4.32 7.92
C THR A 256 9.19 2.93 7.98
N VAL A 257 9.90 1.94 7.42
CA VAL A 257 9.41 0.57 7.32
C VAL A 257 9.52 -0.09 8.69
N VAL A 258 8.38 -0.53 9.21
CA VAL A 258 8.26 -1.25 10.50
C VAL A 258 8.11 -2.75 10.33
N ALA A 259 7.56 -3.21 9.20
CA ALA A 259 7.35 -4.63 8.92
C ALA A 259 7.33 -4.97 7.42
N LEU A 260 7.40 -6.26 7.12
CA LEU A 260 7.21 -6.87 5.81
C LEU A 260 5.86 -7.59 5.78
N HIS A 261 4.94 -7.19 4.91
CA HIS A 261 3.63 -7.84 4.81
C HIS A 261 3.73 -9.26 4.26
N HIS A 262 3.10 -10.24 4.92
CA HIS A 262 3.20 -11.64 4.50
C HIS A 262 1.91 -12.44 4.45
N SER A 263 0.86 -12.04 5.18
CA SER A 263 -0.37 -12.81 5.21
C SER A 263 -1.56 -11.96 5.67
N GLY A 264 -2.76 -12.45 5.37
CA GLY A 264 -4.03 -11.88 5.85
C GLY A 264 -5.07 -12.98 6.03
N LYS A 265 -5.84 -12.91 7.13
CA LYS A 265 -6.86 -13.91 7.46
C LYS A 265 -8.07 -13.25 8.09
N LYS A 266 -9.26 -13.79 7.79
CA LYS A 266 -10.50 -13.40 8.48
C LYS A 266 -10.55 -13.83 9.94
N ASN A 267 -9.89 -14.93 10.26
CA ASN A 267 -9.86 -15.54 11.59
C ASN A 267 -8.41 -15.64 12.06
N MET A 268 -7.76 -14.50 12.28
CA MET A 268 -6.40 -14.41 12.81
C MET A 268 -6.45 -14.37 14.34
N ALA A 269 -5.69 -15.23 15.01
CA ALA A 269 -5.58 -15.18 16.48
C ALA A 269 -4.89 -13.89 16.93
N ARG A 270 -5.37 -13.27 18.00
CA ARG A 270 -4.74 -12.07 18.58
C ARG A 270 -3.32 -12.37 19.06
N LEU A 271 -2.42 -11.40 18.92
CA LEU A 271 -1.03 -11.51 19.38
C LEU A 271 -0.86 -11.31 20.90
N ASP A 272 -1.92 -10.98 21.62
CA ASP A 272 -1.94 -10.81 23.07
C ASP A 272 -2.06 -12.13 23.86
N GLY A 273 -2.13 -13.27 23.16
CA GLY A 273 -2.22 -14.59 23.79
C GLY A 273 -3.60 -14.94 24.33
N SER A 274 -4.62 -14.10 24.14
CA SER A 274 -6.00 -14.37 24.59
C SER A 274 -6.67 -15.54 23.85
N GLY A 275 -6.18 -15.86 22.65
CA GLY A 275 -6.80 -16.87 21.77
C GLY A 275 -8.05 -16.39 21.03
N GLU A 276 -8.49 -15.15 21.26
CA GLU A 276 -9.54 -14.52 20.45
C GLU A 276 -9.10 -14.39 18.98
N ILE A 277 -10.06 -14.34 18.06
CA ILE A 277 -9.81 -14.18 16.63
C ILE A 277 -10.40 -12.88 16.11
N TYR A 278 -9.74 -12.26 15.13
CA TYR A 278 -10.24 -11.13 14.36
C TYR A 278 -9.82 -11.19 12.90
N GLU A 279 -10.38 -10.31 12.08
CA GLU A 279 -9.90 -10.07 10.74
C GLU A 279 -8.65 -9.18 10.77
N ALA A 280 -7.52 -9.69 10.30
CA ALA A 280 -6.28 -8.92 10.23
C ALA A 280 -5.36 -9.35 9.10
N ASN A 281 -4.56 -8.37 8.67
CA ASN A 281 -3.31 -8.58 7.99
C ASN A 281 -2.17 -8.69 8.99
N GLU A 282 -1.13 -9.41 8.62
CA GLU A 282 0.05 -9.64 9.43
C GLU A 282 1.31 -9.24 8.64
N GLY A 283 2.27 -8.65 9.34
CA GLY A 283 3.62 -8.47 8.84
C GLY A 283 4.65 -8.98 9.83
N ILE A 284 5.80 -9.39 9.32
CA ILE A 284 6.98 -9.69 10.13
C ILE A 284 7.73 -8.39 10.41
N LEU A 285 7.94 -8.09 11.69
CA LEU A 285 8.61 -6.87 12.11
C LEU A 285 10.06 -6.84 11.60
N ILE A 286 10.51 -5.67 11.14
CA ILE A 286 11.88 -5.47 10.66
C ILE A 286 12.91 -5.84 11.73
N ARG A 287 12.63 -5.53 13.01
CA ARG A 287 13.51 -5.93 14.13
C ARG A 287 13.72 -7.45 14.22
N ALA A 288 12.69 -8.24 13.93
CA ALA A 288 12.78 -9.70 13.96
C ALA A 288 13.58 -10.22 12.76
N ILE A 289 13.40 -9.61 11.58
CA ILE A 289 14.22 -9.91 10.39
C ILE A 289 15.70 -9.61 10.66
N ARG A 290 16.02 -8.46 11.28
CA ARG A 290 17.39 -8.09 11.66
C ARG A 290 18.00 -9.09 12.64
N GLN A 291 17.24 -9.60 13.61
CA GLN A 291 17.70 -10.68 14.51
C GLN A 291 17.99 -11.99 13.76
N GLY A 292 17.15 -12.36 12.79
CA GLY A 292 17.39 -13.52 11.93
C GLY A 292 18.67 -13.38 11.11
N ILE A 293 18.89 -12.20 10.52
CA ILE A 293 20.10 -11.87 9.74
C ILE A 293 21.34 -11.87 10.64
N ALA A 294 21.28 -11.26 11.83
CA ALA A 294 22.41 -11.21 12.75
C ALA A 294 22.85 -12.60 13.26
N SER A 295 21.91 -13.56 13.32
CA SER A 295 22.18 -14.94 13.75
C SER A 295 22.52 -15.90 12.60
N THR A 296 22.49 -15.44 11.34
CA THR A 296 22.68 -16.31 10.17
C THR A 296 23.67 -15.69 9.18
N PRO A 297 24.78 -16.36 8.83
CA PRO A 297 25.71 -15.85 7.83
C PRO A 297 25.02 -15.72 6.46
N ALA A 298 25.49 -14.77 5.65
CA ALA A 298 25.01 -14.63 4.28
C ALA A 298 25.28 -15.91 3.48
N LEU A 299 24.40 -16.22 2.55
CA LEU A 299 24.59 -17.28 1.57
C LEU A 299 25.80 -16.97 0.67
N PRO A 300 26.53 -18.02 0.22
CA PRO A 300 27.69 -17.86 -0.64
C PRO A 300 27.35 -17.27 -2.01
#